data_AF-A0A7M7NY49-F1
#
_entry.id   AF-A0A7M7NY49-F1
#
_cell.length_a   1.000
_cell.length_b   1.000
_cell.length_c   1.000
_cell.angle_alpha   90.00
_cell.angle_beta   90.00
_cell.angle_gamma   90.00
#
_symmetry.space_group_name_H-M   'P 1'
#
loop_
_entity.id
_entity.type
_entity.pdbx_description
1 polymer ?
#
loop_
_entity_poly.entity_id
_entity_poly.type
_entity_poly.pdbx_seq_one_letter_code
_entity_poly.pdbx_strand_id
1 'polypeptide(L)'
;MQEDSNVICVDWGEGALGLYSKCHQNTRVVGREIGLLARFLNLETGMYYRDVHLIGMSLGAHAVGYAGEFQPGIGRITGLDPAGPYFRDEGLDFRNNGPACRLDPTDAIFVDVMHTDSNDITGLGQMQQMGHQDFYPNGGRTQPGCSESDLLSGCSHMRAVALFSESARSTACSFTAYPCDSWRMFTAGECGDCGESGCAVMGYHADQNTAVTGKFYLQTNPRSPYCFQDCLRRNQKTLQVFSILKDLKAIMNILVLLFAFFHVYLVQAEEICYDGLGCFTDDLECHKYRFPPQTLEEIDLHFYLYTRRNRDTPYELFWNDVGSIRNSNFDPKKKTKILTHGFLGNYSEPIYAEFKDAFIAREDVNFILLDWREGAVTLYPRAMQNARVVGRQLSLLVQAFNREFGAYYRDFHIMGYSLGGHVAGYVGQEIPGLGRITGLDPAGPGFQNTDVPECRLDKSDAILVDVIHTDGRPVGYGTQTPFGHMDFYPNGGSDQEGCSLDVVSVCSHMRGRDYFLESLINKDCQFTSYPCSDWNSYRLGRCNSCGDEGCPSMGINAEINPIKGSYYLRTNAESLYCIE
;
A
#
# COMPACT_ATOMS: atom_id res chain seq x y z
N MET A 1 -14.39 -24.52 -35.39
CA MET A 1 -13.11 -24.98 -36.00
C MET A 1 -12.10 -23.91 -35.66
N GLN A 2 -10.98 -24.26 -35.03
CA GLN A 2 -9.88 -23.31 -34.86
C GLN A 2 -9.35 -22.93 -36.24
N GLU A 3 -9.00 -21.66 -36.42
CA GLU A 3 -8.47 -21.13 -37.67
C GLU A 3 -7.09 -21.73 -37.96
N ASP A 4 -6.84 -22.10 -39.22
CA ASP A 4 -5.53 -22.64 -39.63
C ASP A 4 -4.53 -21.48 -39.76
N SER A 5 -3.66 -21.36 -38.77
CA SER A 5 -2.79 -20.19 -38.58
C SER A 5 -1.31 -20.58 -38.57
N ASN A 6 -0.49 -19.77 -39.22
CA ASN A 6 0.96 -19.80 -39.03
C ASN A 6 1.33 -19.09 -37.73
N VAL A 7 2.05 -19.76 -36.83
CA VAL A 7 2.49 -19.19 -35.55
C VAL A 7 4.00 -18.96 -35.57
N ILE A 8 4.41 -17.72 -35.33
CA ILE A 8 5.81 -17.31 -35.24
C ILE A 8 6.11 -16.88 -33.81
N CYS A 9 7.05 -17.55 -33.16
CA CYS A 9 7.54 -17.16 -31.84
C CYS A 9 8.73 -16.21 -31.99
N VAL A 10 8.64 -15.02 -31.41
CA VAL A 10 9.72 -14.03 -31.38
C VAL A 10 10.46 -14.16 -30.06
N ASP A 11 11.65 -14.75 -30.10
CA ASP A 11 12.53 -14.84 -28.93
C ASP A 11 13.48 -13.64 -28.91
N TRP A 12 13.35 -12.84 -27.85
CA TRP A 12 14.26 -11.74 -27.53
C TRP A 12 14.75 -11.84 -26.09
N GLY A 13 14.79 -13.06 -25.53
CA GLY A 13 15.13 -13.33 -24.14
C GLY A 13 16.43 -12.66 -23.70
N GLU A 14 17.49 -12.76 -24.51
CA GLU A 14 18.77 -12.07 -24.25
C GLU A 14 18.63 -10.54 -24.19
N GLY A 15 17.73 -9.97 -25.01
CA GLY A 15 17.40 -8.54 -25.01
C GLY A 15 16.45 -8.13 -23.88
N ALA A 16 15.75 -9.10 -23.27
CA ALA A 16 14.86 -8.91 -22.13
C ALA A 16 15.55 -9.19 -20.78
N LEU A 17 16.83 -9.58 -20.79
CA LEU A 17 17.65 -9.80 -19.60
C LEU A 17 18.56 -8.60 -19.30
N GLY A 18 18.71 -8.27 -18.01
CA GLY A 18 19.61 -7.21 -17.52
C GLY A 18 18.86 -6.06 -16.86
N LEU A 19 19.45 -4.85 -16.89
CA LEU A 19 18.83 -3.66 -16.31
C LEU A 19 17.49 -3.38 -16.99
N TYR A 20 16.43 -3.22 -16.19
CA TYR A 20 15.07 -3.06 -16.71
C TYR A 20 14.94 -1.88 -17.67
N SER A 21 15.62 -0.75 -17.41
CA SER A 21 15.64 0.41 -18.30
C SER A 21 16.16 0.08 -19.70
N LYS A 22 17.15 -0.82 -19.81
CA LYS A 22 17.66 -1.31 -21.10
C LYS A 22 16.66 -2.25 -21.75
N CYS A 23 16.04 -3.14 -20.99
CA CYS A 23 15.01 -4.05 -21.49
C CYS A 23 13.80 -3.27 -22.04
N HIS A 24 13.37 -2.23 -21.31
CA HIS A 24 12.37 -1.26 -21.76
C HIS A 24 12.79 -0.58 -23.06
N GLN A 25 14.01 -0.03 -23.17
CA GLN A 25 14.45 0.59 -24.44
C GLN A 25 14.55 -0.42 -25.60
N ASN A 26 14.90 -1.68 -25.31
CA ASN A 26 14.96 -2.74 -26.31
C ASN A 26 13.58 -3.07 -26.91
N THR A 27 12.47 -2.81 -26.21
CA THR A 27 11.12 -3.03 -26.76
C THR A 27 10.88 -2.29 -28.08
N ARG A 28 11.43 -1.07 -28.23
CA ARG A 28 11.35 -0.30 -29.49
C ARG A 28 12.14 -0.96 -30.62
N VAL A 29 13.31 -1.52 -30.30
CA VAL A 29 14.15 -2.23 -31.27
C VAL A 29 13.44 -3.52 -31.71
N VAL A 30 12.95 -4.29 -30.75
CA VAL A 30 12.21 -5.54 -30.99
C VAL A 30 10.95 -5.27 -31.80
N GLY A 31 10.18 -4.25 -31.45
CA GLY A 31 9.00 -3.84 -32.22
C GLY A 31 9.34 -3.48 -33.66
N ARG A 32 10.44 -2.77 -33.88
CA ARG A 32 10.94 -2.48 -35.23
C ARG A 32 11.32 -3.74 -36.01
N GLU A 33 11.99 -4.71 -35.38
CA GLU A 33 12.34 -5.99 -36.02
C GLU A 33 11.08 -6.80 -36.37
N ILE A 34 10.08 -6.83 -35.49
CA ILE A 34 8.78 -7.49 -35.75
C ILE A 34 8.06 -6.82 -36.93
N GLY A 35 8.02 -5.49 -36.96
CA GLY A 35 7.43 -4.73 -38.07
C GLY A 35 8.18 -4.94 -39.40
N LEU A 36 9.51 -5.02 -39.36
CA LEU A 36 10.33 -5.36 -40.52
C LEU A 36 10.06 -6.79 -41.00
N LEU A 37 9.88 -7.75 -40.10
CA LEU A 37 9.49 -9.12 -40.45
C LEU A 37 8.11 -9.15 -41.11
N ALA A 38 7.11 -8.45 -40.55
CA ALA A 38 5.78 -8.37 -41.16
C ALA A 38 5.85 -7.78 -42.56
N ARG A 39 6.64 -6.70 -42.73
CA ARG A 39 6.88 -6.08 -44.04
C ARG A 39 7.58 -7.02 -45.01
N PHE A 40 8.60 -7.74 -44.56
CA PHE A 40 9.29 -8.76 -45.37
C PHE A 40 8.32 -9.85 -45.83
N LEU A 41 7.51 -10.39 -44.93
CA LEU A 41 6.51 -11.40 -45.26
C LEU A 41 5.47 -10.87 -46.26
N ASN A 42 5.00 -9.63 -46.11
CA ASN A 42 4.11 -9.00 -47.08
C ASN A 42 4.76 -8.92 -48.47
N LEU A 43 6.01 -8.48 -48.55
CA LEU A 43 6.73 -8.32 -49.83
C LEU A 43 7.01 -9.66 -50.53
N GLU A 44 7.40 -10.69 -49.77
CA GLU A 44 7.82 -11.98 -50.34
C GLU A 44 6.65 -12.95 -50.57
N THR A 45 5.58 -12.85 -49.78
CA THR A 45 4.47 -13.82 -49.82
C THR A 45 3.13 -13.21 -50.23
N GLY A 46 3.01 -11.88 -50.23
CA GLY A 46 1.73 -11.19 -50.45
C GLY A 46 0.78 -11.22 -49.23
N MET A 47 1.25 -11.65 -48.05
CA MET A 47 0.48 -11.64 -46.80
C MET A 47 -0.10 -10.25 -46.50
N TYR A 48 -1.41 -10.14 -46.22
CA TYR A 48 -2.01 -8.87 -45.84
C TYR A 48 -1.76 -8.57 -44.35
N TYR A 49 -1.38 -7.32 -44.03
CA TYR A 49 -1.18 -6.90 -42.64
C TYR A 49 -2.44 -7.06 -41.78
N ARG A 50 -3.64 -6.88 -42.36
CA ARG A 50 -4.92 -7.05 -41.66
C ARG A 50 -5.16 -8.48 -41.18
N ASP A 51 -4.44 -9.46 -41.72
CA ASP A 51 -4.53 -10.87 -41.34
C ASP A 51 -3.45 -11.24 -40.30
N VAL A 52 -2.68 -10.25 -39.81
CA VAL A 52 -1.64 -10.43 -38.79
C VAL A 52 -2.22 -10.14 -37.40
N HIS A 53 -2.07 -11.09 -36.49
CA HIS A 53 -2.34 -10.95 -35.06
C HIS A 53 -1.05 -11.00 -34.26
N LEU A 54 -0.67 -9.87 -33.65
CA LEU A 54 0.49 -9.80 -32.75
C LEU A 54 0.02 -9.94 -31.29
N ILE A 55 0.70 -10.78 -30.53
CA ILE A 55 0.38 -11.01 -29.11
C ILE A 55 1.65 -10.76 -28.30
N GLY A 56 1.57 -9.88 -27.32
CA GLY A 56 2.71 -9.52 -26.49
C GLY A 56 2.34 -9.53 -25.01
N MET A 57 3.22 -10.09 -24.17
CA MET A 57 3.05 -10.11 -22.73
C MET A 57 4.02 -9.14 -22.05
N SER A 58 3.60 -8.42 -21.02
CA SER A 58 4.49 -7.53 -20.25
C SER A 58 5.19 -6.51 -21.17
N LEU A 59 6.54 -6.41 -21.13
CA LEU A 59 7.33 -5.62 -22.09
C LEU A 59 7.01 -5.96 -23.56
N GLY A 60 6.68 -7.22 -23.85
CA GLY A 60 6.30 -7.68 -25.18
C GLY A 60 5.01 -7.04 -25.69
N ALA A 61 4.07 -6.67 -24.81
CA ALA A 61 2.84 -5.96 -25.20
C ALA A 61 3.17 -4.61 -25.84
N HIS A 62 4.13 -3.88 -25.27
CA HIS A 62 4.61 -2.63 -25.84
C HIS A 62 5.48 -2.85 -27.10
N ALA A 63 6.28 -3.92 -27.14
CA ALA A 63 7.05 -4.26 -28.34
C ALA A 63 6.14 -4.51 -29.56
N VAL A 64 5.03 -5.22 -29.40
CA VAL A 64 4.07 -5.43 -30.50
C VAL A 64 3.28 -4.16 -30.84
N GLY A 65 3.04 -3.27 -29.87
CA GLY A 65 2.52 -1.92 -30.13
C GLY A 65 3.44 -1.12 -31.05
N TYR A 66 4.72 -1.02 -30.71
CA TYR A 66 5.73 -0.36 -31.56
C TYR A 66 5.89 -1.00 -32.95
N ALA A 67 5.61 -2.30 -33.09
CA ALA A 67 5.58 -2.96 -34.39
C ALA A 67 4.41 -2.48 -35.25
N GLY A 68 3.23 -2.32 -34.65
CA GLY A 68 2.04 -1.76 -35.27
C GLY A 68 2.20 -0.28 -35.65
N GLU A 69 2.77 0.52 -34.74
CA GLU A 69 3.16 1.92 -35.01
C GLU A 69 4.08 2.02 -36.23
N PHE A 70 5.12 1.17 -36.29
CA PHE A 70 6.08 1.16 -37.39
C PHE A 70 5.49 0.64 -38.72
N GLN A 71 4.61 -0.37 -38.66
CA GLN A 71 3.99 -0.99 -39.82
C GLN A 71 2.46 -0.85 -39.76
N PRO A 72 1.88 0.28 -40.20
CA PRO A 72 0.45 0.50 -40.14
C PRO A 72 -0.36 -0.56 -40.88
N GLY A 73 -1.56 -0.84 -40.37
CA GLY A 73 -2.51 -1.78 -40.97
C GLY A 73 -2.44 -3.21 -40.43
N ILE A 74 -1.70 -3.46 -39.35
CA ILE A 74 -1.78 -4.72 -38.60
C ILE A 74 -3.23 -4.97 -38.18
N GLY A 75 -3.70 -6.21 -38.35
CA GLY A 75 -5.07 -6.62 -38.09
C GLY A 75 -5.44 -6.52 -36.63
N ARG A 76 -4.68 -7.18 -35.76
CA ARG A 76 -4.97 -7.23 -34.33
C ARG A 76 -3.71 -7.21 -33.48
N ILE A 77 -3.76 -6.49 -32.36
CA ILE A 77 -2.78 -6.60 -31.28
C ILE A 77 -3.49 -7.01 -29.99
N THR A 78 -2.97 -8.03 -29.31
CA THR A 78 -3.39 -8.37 -27.94
C THR A 78 -2.27 -8.12 -26.95
N GLY A 79 -2.51 -7.22 -25.99
CA GLY A 79 -1.63 -6.97 -24.85
C GLY A 79 -2.00 -7.82 -23.64
N LEU A 80 -1.10 -8.70 -23.22
CA LEU A 80 -1.28 -9.56 -22.04
C LEU A 80 -0.50 -8.96 -20.86
N ASP A 81 -1.23 -8.33 -19.95
CA ASP A 81 -0.71 -7.61 -18.78
C ASP A 81 0.47 -6.68 -19.12
N PRO A 82 0.23 -5.62 -19.92
CA PRO A 82 1.28 -4.73 -20.39
C PRO A 82 2.08 -4.16 -19.20
N ALA A 83 3.39 -4.11 -19.34
CA ALA A 83 4.25 -3.72 -18.22
C ALA A 83 3.99 -2.27 -17.78
N GLY A 84 3.88 -2.05 -16.47
CA GLY A 84 3.70 -0.70 -15.92
C GLY A 84 4.97 0.16 -15.86
N PRO A 85 6.09 -0.34 -15.30
CA PRO A 85 7.29 0.47 -15.13
C PRO A 85 7.81 1.06 -16.46
N TYR A 86 8.04 2.38 -16.49
CA TYR A 86 8.44 3.17 -17.67
C TYR A 86 7.39 3.33 -18.80
N PHE A 87 6.17 2.78 -18.66
CA PHE A 87 5.11 2.90 -19.68
C PHE A 87 3.83 3.56 -19.17
N ARG A 88 3.61 3.62 -17.86
CA ARG A 88 2.47 4.34 -17.26
C ARG A 88 2.59 5.84 -17.51
N ASP A 89 1.45 6.49 -17.75
CA ASP A 89 1.34 7.96 -17.71
C ASP A 89 1.37 8.52 -16.28
N GLU A 90 1.19 7.65 -15.28
CA GLU A 90 1.27 7.98 -13.85
C GLU A 90 2.21 7.00 -13.10
N GLY A 91 3.24 7.53 -12.43
CA GLY A 91 4.25 6.74 -11.73
C GLY A 91 5.60 7.46 -11.58
N LEU A 92 6.64 6.75 -11.14
CA LEU A 92 7.99 7.29 -10.90
C LEU A 92 8.74 7.76 -12.16
N ASP A 93 8.27 7.40 -13.36
CA ASP A 93 8.84 7.86 -14.64
C ASP A 93 7.97 9.01 -15.12
N PHE A 94 8.28 10.23 -14.68
CA PHE A 94 7.61 11.49 -15.05
C PHE A 94 7.83 11.83 -16.54
N ARG A 95 7.36 10.97 -17.43
CA ARG A 95 7.18 11.22 -18.84
C ARG A 95 5.68 11.16 -19.06
N ASN A 96 5.12 12.17 -19.69
CA ASN A 96 3.87 11.98 -20.42
C ASN A 96 4.21 10.97 -21.52
N ASN A 97 4.03 9.68 -21.21
CA ASN A 97 4.23 8.57 -22.12
C ASN A 97 2.98 8.51 -22.99
N GLY A 98 2.79 9.58 -23.77
CA GLY A 98 1.72 9.68 -24.74
C GLY A 98 1.75 8.46 -25.69
N PRO A 99 0.70 8.28 -26.49
CA PRO A 99 0.46 7.09 -27.31
C PRO A 99 1.72 6.44 -27.93
N ALA A 100 2.63 7.24 -28.50
CA ALA A 100 3.89 6.82 -29.12
C ALA A 100 4.97 6.22 -28.17
N CYS A 101 4.69 6.11 -26.87
CA CYS A 101 5.61 5.57 -25.87
C CYS A 101 5.16 4.23 -25.30
N ARG A 102 3.99 3.71 -25.66
CA ARG A 102 3.45 2.46 -25.16
C ARG A 102 2.58 1.81 -26.22
N LEU A 103 1.87 0.75 -25.83
CA LEU A 103 0.79 0.20 -26.65
C LEU A 103 -0.35 1.22 -26.66
N ASP A 104 -1.00 1.38 -27.81
CA ASP A 104 -2.10 2.31 -28.01
C ASP A 104 -3.15 1.73 -28.97
N PRO A 105 -4.43 2.15 -28.88
CA PRO A 105 -5.46 1.67 -29.80
C PRO A 105 -5.13 1.97 -31.27
N THR A 106 -4.29 2.97 -31.57
CA THR A 106 -3.90 3.31 -32.95
C THR A 106 -2.89 2.36 -33.58
N ASP A 107 -2.30 1.43 -32.82
CA ASP A 107 -1.23 0.53 -33.30
C ASP A 107 -1.75 -0.59 -34.22
N ALA A 108 -3.06 -0.88 -34.23
CA ALA A 108 -3.67 -1.86 -35.11
C ALA A 108 -5.14 -1.54 -35.43
N ILE A 109 -5.73 -2.26 -36.39
CA ILE A 109 -7.17 -2.14 -36.69
C ILE A 109 -8.01 -2.48 -35.45
N PHE A 110 -7.55 -3.43 -34.63
CA PHE A 110 -8.15 -3.76 -33.34
C PHE A 110 -7.07 -4.05 -32.30
N VAL A 111 -7.27 -3.54 -31.09
CA VAL A 111 -6.33 -3.70 -29.96
C VAL A 111 -7.13 -4.10 -28.74
N ASP A 112 -6.81 -5.25 -28.16
CA ASP A 112 -7.41 -5.73 -26.91
C ASP A 112 -6.35 -5.98 -25.84
N VAL A 113 -6.69 -5.68 -24.59
CA VAL A 113 -5.72 -5.69 -23.48
C VAL A 113 -6.30 -6.40 -22.27
N MET A 114 -5.53 -7.29 -21.64
CA MET A 114 -5.88 -7.91 -20.37
C MET A 114 -4.99 -7.36 -19.26
N HIS A 115 -5.60 -6.84 -18.21
CA HIS A 115 -4.92 -6.36 -17.01
C HIS A 115 -5.12 -7.38 -15.90
N THR A 116 -4.05 -8.01 -15.42
CA THR A 116 -4.16 -9.08 -14.42
C THR A 116 -3.32 -8.85 -13.17
N ASP A 117 -2.31 -7.98 -13.21
CA ASP A 117 -1.46 -7.67 -12.06
C ASP A 117 -1.11 -6.18 -12.03
N SER A 118 -2.13 -5.34 -11.96
CA SER A 118 -1.99 -3.89 -11.95
C SER A 118 -2.08 -3.30 -10.54
N ASN A 119 -1.61 -4.05 -9.53
CA ASN A 119 -1.50 -3.56 -8.16
C ASN A 119 -0.57 -2.34 -8.10
N ASP A 120 -0.96 -1.29 -7.36
CA ASP A 120 -0.32 0.03 -7.43
C ASP A 120 1.16 0.02 -7.01
N ILE A 121 1.55 -0.88 -6.10
CA ILE A 121 2.94 -1.09 -5.66
C ILE A 121 3.58 -2.35 -6.22
N THR A 122 2.86 -3.48 -6.17
CA THR A 122 3.45 -4.80 -6.42
C THR A 122 3.18 -5.32 -7.83
N GLY A 123 2.31 -4.63 -8.58
CA GLY A 123 1.86 -5.07 -9.88
C GLY A 123 2.89 -4.82 -10.95
N LEU A 124 3.23 -5.87 -11.69
CA LEU A 124 4.10 -5.75 -12.86
C LEU A 124 3.38 -5.14 -14.07
N GLY A 125 2.04 -5.22 -14.10
CA GLY A 125 1.14 -4.66 -15.11
C GLY A 125 0.80 -3.18 -14.92
N GLN A 126 -0.26 -2.65 -15.54
CA GLN A 126 -0.76 -1.29 -15.31
C GLN A 126 -2.25 -1.15 -15.59
N MET A 127 -2.98 -0.33 -14.81
CA MET A 127 -4.43 -0.14 -14.99
C MET A 127 -4.83 0.75 -16.17
N GLN A 128 -3.86 1.39 -16.83
CA GLN A 128 -4.13 2.36 -17.87
C GLN A 128 -4.83 1.71 -19.07
N GLN A 129 -5.92 2.33 -19.52
CA GLN A 129 -6.61 1.90 -20.73
C GLN A 129 -5.72 2.17 -21.96
N MET A 130 -5.44 1.14 -22.75
CA MET A 130 -4.56 1.25 -23.91
C MET A 130 -5.01 0.45 -25.14
N GLY A 131 -6.18 -0.18 -25.08
CA GLY A 131 -6.81 -0.86 -26.21
C GLY A 131 -8.14 -0.23 -26.60
N HIS A 132 -8.71 -0.75 -27.69
CA HIS A 132 -10.12 -0.57 -28.00
C HIS A 132 -10.97 -1.24 -26.91
N GLN A 133 -10.52 -2.41 -26.42
CA GLN A 133 -11.14 -3.12 -25.31
C GLN A 133 -10.09 -3.47 -24.24
N ASP A 134 -10.31 -3.01 -23.02
CA ASP A 134 -9.45 -3.31 -21.87
C ASP A 134 -10.23 -4.14 -20.85
N PHE A 135 -9.73 -5.34 -20.57
CA PHE A 135 -10.34 -6.32 -19.69
C PHE A 135 -9.62 -6.35 -18.34
N TYR A 136 -10.39 -6.28 -17.25
CA TYR A 136 -9.90 -6.26 -15.87
C TYR A 136 -10.51 -7.43 -15.07
N PRO A 137 -10.12 -8.69 -15.37
CA PRO A 137 -10.55 -9.84 -14.58
C PRO A 137 -10.21 -9.63 -13.11
N ASN A 138 -11.18 -9.85 -12.23
CA ASN A 138 -11.06 -9.66 -10.78
C ASN A 138 -10.54 -8.26 -10.39
N GLY A 139 -10.93 -7.24 -11.16
CA GLY A 139 -10.52 -5.85 -10.95
C GLY A 139 -9.14 -5.51 -11.53
N GLY A 140 -8.50 -6.44 -12.25
CA GLY A 140 -7.17 -6.27 -12.83
C GLY A 140 -6.02 -6.25 -11.82
N ARG A 141 -6.31 -6.69 -10.60
CA ARG A 141 -5.38 -6.80 -9.46
C ARG A 141 -5.10 -8.28 -9.18
N THR A 142 -4.67 -8.64 -7.96
CA THR A 142 -4.38 -10.03 -7.59
C THR A 142 -5.49 -11.01 -7.96
N GLN A 143 -5.12 -12.04 -8.73
CA GLN A 143 -6.03 -13.00 -9.33
C GLN A 143 -6.33 -14.15 -8.36
N PRO A 144 -7.55 -14.72 -8.40
CA PRO A 144 -7.90 -15.89 -7.61
C PRO A 144 -6.89 -17.03 -7.79
N GLY A 145 -6.57 -17.71 -6.68
CA GLY A 145 -5.61 -18.80 -6.67
C GLY A 145 -4.14 -18.37 -6.69
N CYS A 146 -3.87 -17.06 -6.78
CA CYS A 146 -2.56 -16.47 -6.49
C CYS A 146 -2.50 -16.05 -5.01
N SER A 147 -1.35 -16.27 -4.36
CA SER A 147 -1.11 -15.90 -2.96
C SER A 147 -0.67 -14.44 -2.83
N GLU A 148 -0.63 -13.92 -1.61
CA GLU A 148 -0.10 -12.56 -1.31
C GLU A 148 1.38 -12.38 -1.71
N SER A 149 2.11 -13.47 -2.01
CA SER A 149 3.47 -13.47 -2.58
C SER A 149 3.49 -13.27 -4.10
N ASP A 150 2.40 -12.75 -4.67
CA ASP A 150 2.18 -12.55 -6.10
C ASP A 150 3.34 -11.83 -6.79
N LEU A 151 3.90 -10.84 -6.09
CA LEU A 151 5.07 -10.03 -6.50
C LEU A 151 6.29 -10.84 -6.95
N LEU A 152 6.59 -11.98 -6.29
CA LEU A 152 7.76 -12.82 -6.60
C LEU A 152 7.42 -13.95 -7.57
N SER A 153 6.19 -14.43 -7.52
CA SER A 153 5.73 -15.51 -8.39
C SER A 153 5.32 -15.02 -9.79
N GLY A 154 4.99 -13.73 -9.91
CA GLY A 154 4.30 -13.17 -11.08
C GLY A 154 3.02 -13.96 -11.39
N CYS A 155 2.35 -14.53 -10.38
CA CYS A 155 1.24 -15.46 -10.60
C CYS A 155 0.08 -14.77 -11.31
N SER A 156 -0.32 -13.61 -10.80
CA SER A 156 -1.32 -12.75 -11.42
C SER A 156 -0.82 -12.19 -12.73
N HIS A 157 0.48 -11.82 -12.81
CA HIS A 157 1.07 -11.32 -14.06
C HIS A 157 1.00 -12.35 -15.20
N MET A 158 1.32 -13.59 -14.87
CA MET A 158 1.23 -14.76 -15.77
C MET A 158 -0.21 -15.23 -15.96
N ARG A 159 -1.18 -14.73 -15.20
CA ARG A 159 -2.58 -15.13 -15.33
C ARG A 159 -3.14 -14.69 -16.68
N ALA A 160 -2.75 -13.54 -17.22
CA ALA A 160 -3.16 -13.12 -18.56
C ALA A 160 -2.85 -14.19 -19.63
N VAL A 161 -1.66 -14.81 -19.57
CA VAL A 161 -1.27 -15.90 -20.47
C VAL A 161 -2.15 -17.13 -20.29
N ALA A 162 -2.45 -17.49 -19.03
CA ALA A 162 -3.30 -18.64 -18.72
C ALA A 162 -4.75 -18.45 -19.20
N LEU A 163 -5.32 -17.26 -18.97
CA LEU A 163 -6.66 -16.88 -19.40
C LEU A 163 -6.77 -16.85 -20.93
N PHE A 164 -5.82 -16.20 -21.61
CA PHE A 164 -5.77 -16.16 -23.07
C PHE A 164 -5.63 -17.57 -23.65
N SER A 165 -4.72 -18.38 -23.12
CA SER A 165 -4.51 -19.76 -23.58
C SER A 165 -5.75 -20.64 -23.41
N GLU A 166 -6.49 -20.49 -22.32
CA GLU A 166 -7.74 -21.23 -22.10
C GLU A 166 -8.83 -20.79 -23.09
N SER A 167 -8.98 -19.47 -23.31
CA SER A 167 -9.94 -18.92 -24.26
C SER A 167 -9.71 -19.39 -25.69
N ALA A 168 -8.45 -19.65 -26.07
CA ALA A 168 -8.11 -20.20 -27.38
C ALA A 168 -8.40 -21.70 -27.51
N ARG A 169 -8.24 -22.46 -26.42
CA ARG A 169 -8.36 -23.93 -26.42
C ARG A 169 -9.80 -24.44 -26.37
N SER A 170 -10.73 -23.68 -25.79
CA SER A 170 -12.11 -24.14 -25.59
C SER A 170 -13.10 -23.00 -25.64
N THR A 171 -14.17 -23.17 -26.42
CA THR A 171 -15.36 -22.30 -26.40
C THR A 171 -16.44 -22.82 -25.46
N ALA A 172 -16.20 -23.94 -24.76
CA ALA A 172 -17.15 -24.49 -23.79
C ALA A 172 -17.41 -23.54 -22.61
N CYS A 173 -16.52 -22.56 -22.43
CA CYS A 173 -16.66 -21.53 -21.42
C CYS A 173 -16.20 -20.17 -21.93
N SER A 174 -17.08 -19.18 -21.85
CA SER A 174 -16.83 -17.82 -22.34
C SER A 174 -16.44 -16.89 -21.19
N PHE A 175 -15.38 -16.10 -21.39
CA PHE A 175 -15.01 -15.00 -20.50
C PHE A 175 -15.81 -13.74 -20.86
N THR A 176 -17.12 -13.82 -20.70
CA THR A 176 -18.01 -12.67 -20.93
C THR A 176 -17.71 -11.58 -19.92
N ALA A 177 -17.43 -10.37 -20.40
CA ALA A 177 -17.06 -9.22 -19.58
C ALA A 177 -18.04 -8.07 -19.81
N TYR A 178 -18.30 -7.31 -18.74
CA TYR A 178 -19.34 -6.30 -18.69
C TYR A 178 -18.74 -4.90 -18.70
N PRO A 179 -19.28 -3.98 -19.51
CA PRO A 179 -18.83 -2.59 -19.53
C PRO A 179 -19.12 -1.95 -18.18
N CYS A 180 -18.10 -1.31 -17.59
CA CYS A 180 -18.27 -0.62 -16.31
C CYS A 180 -17.17 0.44 -16.14
N ASP A 181 -17.46 1.49 -15.36
CA ASP A 181 -16.48 2.54 -15.10
C ASP A 181 -15.43 2.13 -14.05
N SER A 182 -15.80 1.21 -13.14
CA SER A 182 -14.89 0.74 -12.07
C SER A 182 -15.24 -0.66 -11.56
N TRP A 183 -14.24 -1.33 -10.97
CA TRP A 183 -14.43 -2.61 -10.29
C TRP A 183 -15.43 -2.55 -9.14
N ARG A 184 -15.49 -1.41 -8.43
CA ARG A 184 -16.42 -1.18 -7.32
C ARG A 184 -17.88 -1.22 -7.80
N MET A 185 -18.18 -0.50 -8.89
CA MET A 185 -19.53 -0.51 -9.48
C MET A 185 -19.90 -1.88 -10.03
N PHE A 186 -18.94 -2.59 -10.63
CA PHE A 186 -19.14 -3.96 -11.11
C PHE A 186 -19.51 -4.90 -9.96
N THR A 187 -18.76 -4.88 -8.86
CA THR A 187 -19.02 -5.73 -7.69
C THR A 187 -20.25 -5.32 -6.88
N ALA A 188 -20.65 -4.05 -6.92
CA ALA A 188 -21.93 -3.56 -6.40
C ALA A 188 -23.15 -4.03 -7.23
N GLY A 189 -22.92 -4.62 -8.41
CA GLY A 189 -23.98 -5.09 -9.29
C GLY A 189 -24.65 -4.00 -10.13
N GLU A 190 -24.00 -2.85 -10.26
CA GLU A 190 -24.50 -1.70 -11.01
C GLU A 190 -24.30 -1.85 -12.53
N CYS A 191 -23.36 -2.70 -12.95
CA CYS A 191 -22.96 -2.93 -14.35
C CYS A 191 -23.31 -4.35 -14.85
N GLY A 192 -24.57 -4.76 -14.68
CA GLY A 192 -25.02 -6.14 -14.95
C GLY A 192 -25.59 -6.41 -16.35
N ASP A 193 -25.56 -5.44 -17.25
CA ASP A 193 -26.08 -5.55 -18.62
C ASP A 193 -25.01 -5.13 -19.64
N CYS A 194 -25.08 -5.69 -20.84
CA CYS A 194 -24.14 -5.42 -21.92
C CYS A 194 -24.66 -4.41 -22.95
N GLY A 195 -25.84 -3.83 -22.71
CA GLY A 195 -26.47 -2.87 -23.60
C GLY A 195 -26.83 -3.47 -24.97
N GLU A 196 -27.24 -2.59 -25.90
CA GLU A 196 -27.72 -2.99 -27.23
C GLU A 196 -26.61 -3.57 -28.14
N SER A 197 -25.36 -3.22 -27.88
CA SER A 197 -24.20 -3.66 -28.66
C SER A 197 -23.67 -5.05 -28.24
N GLY A 198 -24.26 -5.67 -27.21
CA GLY A 198 -23.86 -6.98 -26.70
C GLY A 198 -22.57 -6.97 -25.89
N CYS A 199 -22.22 -8.10 -25.26
CA CYS A 199 -21.08 -8.19 -24.35
C CYS A 199 -19.75 -8.27 -25.11
N ALA A 200 -18.69 -7.78 -24.47
CA ALA A 200 -17.32 -8.10 -24.87
C ALA A 200 -16.96 -9.50 -24.35
N VAL A 201 -16.11 -10.21 -25.09
CA VAL A 201 -15.59 -11.52 -24.69
C VAL A 201 -14.08 -11.41 -24.56
N MET A 202 -13.56 -11.56 -23.35
CA MET A 202 -12.11 -11.52 -23.12
C MET A 202 -11.43 -12.76 -23.72
N GLY A 203 -10.32 -12.57 -24.43
CA GLY A 203 -9.52 -13.68 -24.94
C GLY A 203 -9.33 -13.72 -26.45
N TYR A 204 -9.04 -14.93 -26.95
CA TYR A 204 -8.77 -15.18 -28.37
C TYR A 204 -9.91 -14.70 -29.29
N HIS A 205 -11.14 -14.64 -28.79
CA HIS A 205 -12.34 -14.22 -29.54
C HIS A 205 -12.80 -12.77 -29.27
N ALA A 206 -11.96 -11.91 -28.71
CA ALA A 206 -12.35 -10.52 -28.41
C ALA A 206 -12.74 -9.69 -29.64
N ASP A 207 -12.25 -10.07 -30.82
CA ASP A 207 -12.58 -9.45 -32.11
C ASP A 207 -13.94 -9.84 -32.69
N GLN A 208 -14.70 -10.73 -32.04
CA GLN A 208 -16.05 -11.08 -32.49
C GLN A 208 -17.05 -9.93 -32.33
N ASN A 209 -16.77 -9.00 -31.41
CA ASN A 209 -17.60 -7.82 -31.18
C ASN A 209 -16.74 -6.57 -31.03
N THR A 210 -16.16 -6.08 -32.13
CA THR A 210 -15.32 -4.87 -32.12
C THR A 210 -16.13 -3.57 -32.03
N ALA A 211 -17.46 -3.63 -32.10
CA ALA A 211 -18.33 -2.46 -31.95
C ALA A 211 -18.40 -1.93 -30.52
N VAL A 212 -18.05 -2.77 -29.53
CA VAL A 212 -17.93 -2.33 -28.12
C VAL A 212 -16.49 -1.94 -27.81
N THR A 213 -16.34 -0.80 -27.15
CA THR A 213 -15.04 -0.27 -26.72
C THR A 213 -15.14 0.22 -25.28
N GLY A 214 -14.01 0.32 -24.58
CA GLY A 214 -13.98 0.76 -23.18
C GLY A 214 -13.37 -0.25 -22.23
N LYS A 215 -13.74 -0.10 -20.94
CA LYS A 215 -13.30 -0.95 -19.84
C LYS A 215 -14.34 -2.03 -19.55
N PHE A 216 -13.88 -3.26 -19.40
CA PHE A 216 -14.72 -4.41 -19.16
C PHE A 216 -14.25 -5.21 -17.94
N TYR A 217 -15.18 -5.62 -17.10
CA TYR A 217 -14.90 -6.35 -15.86
C TYR A 217 -15.59 -7.70 -15.84
N LEU A 218 -14.95 -8.67 -15.19
CA LEU A 218 -15.44 -10.03 -15.03
C LEU A 218 -14.78 -10.69 -13.82
N GLN A 219 -15.38 -11.77 -13.33
CA GLN A 219 -14.76 -12.65 -12.31
C GLN A 219 -14.17 -13.90 -12.98
N THR A 220 -13.14 -14.46 -12.37
CA THR A 220 -12.57 -15.76 -12.76
C THR A 220 -12.39 -16.68 -11.56
N ASN A 221 -12.36 -17.99 -11.79
CA ASN A 221 -12.07 -19.01 -10.79
C ASN A 221 -10.57 -19.04 -10.44
N PRO A 222 -10.18 -19.62 -9.29
CA PRO A 222 -8.77 -19.77 -8.92
C PRO A 222 -8.00 -20.82 -9.75
N ARG A 223 -8.69 -21.68 -10.50
CA ARG A 223 -8.12 -22.76 -11.32
C ARG A 223 -8.94 -22.97 -12.59
N SER A 224 -8.32 -23.57 -13.61
CA SER A 224 -9.00 -23.99 -14.84
C SER A 224 -10.16 -24.97 -14.57
N PRO A 225 -11.34 -24.80 -15.19
CA PRO A 225 -11.70 -23.70 -16.09
C PRO A 225 -11.83 -22.38 -15.32
N TYR A 226 -11.07 -21.37 -15.74
CA TYR A 226 -10.97 -20.06 -15.08
C TYR A 226 -12.20 -19.21 -15.31
N CYS A 227 -12.93 -19.43 -16.40
CA CYS A 227 -14.20 -18.75 -16.61
C CYS A 227 -15.17 -18.97 -15.43
N PHE A 228 -15.81 -17.90 -14.99
CA PHE A 228 -16.78 -17.98 -13.91
C PHE A 228 -18.14 -18.41 -14.46
N GLN A 229 -18.58 -19.64 -14.16
CA GLN A 229 -19.93 -20.10 -14.49
C GLN A 229 -20.85 -19.84 -13.30
N ASP A 230 -21.79 -18.92 -13.51
CA ASP A 230 -22.74 -18.45 -12.50
C ASP A 230 -23.73 -19.57 -12.14
N CYS A 231 -23.37 -20.43 -11.17
CA CYS A 231 -24.32 -21.36 -10.56
C CYS A 231 -25.04 -20.62 -9.41
N LEU A 232 -26.05 -19.85 -9.79
CA LEU A 232 -27.11 -19.29 -8.92
C LEU A 232 -26.63 -18.45 -7.72
N ARG A 233 -26.90 -17.13 -7.79
CA ARG A 233 -27.16 -16.27 -6.63
C ARG A 233 -28.03 -16.98 -5.59
N ARG A 234 -27.44 -17.61 -4.56
CA ARG A 234 -28.11 -17.99 -3.30
C ARG A 234 -27.09 -18.31 -2.19
N ASN A 235 -27.04 -17.39 -1.22
CA ASN A 235 -26.78 -17.60 0.23
C ASN A 235 -25.58 -18.45 0.67
N GLN A 236 -24.59 -17.81 1.32
CA GLN A 236 -24.00 -18.11 2.66
C GLN A 236 -22.65 -17.38 2.77
N LYS A 237 -22.42 -16.41 3.67
CA LYS A 237 -22.18 -16.50 5.13
C LYS A 237 -21.31 -17.69 5.58
N THR A 238 -20.08 -17.33 6.01
CA THR A 238 -19.16 -18.01 6.98
C THR A 238 -18.53 -19.35 6.55
N LEU A 239 -17.29 -19.79 6.90
CA LEU A 239 -16.30 -19.51 7.95
C LEU A 239 -14.97 -20.25 7.58
N GLN A 240 -13.79 -19.70 7.97
CA GLN A 240 -12.57 -20.39 8.50
C GLN A 240 -11.68 -21.31 7.60
N VAL A 241 -10.36 -21.52 7.78
CA VAL A 241 -9.20 -20.88 8.46
C VAL A 241 -7.96 -21.84 8.36
N PHE A 242 -6.74 -21.27 8.42
CA PHE A 242 -5.40 -21.80 8.83
C PHE A 242 -4.36 -22.46 7.87
N SER A 243 -3.12 -21.92 8.02
CA SER A 243 -1.76 -22.51 7.98
C SER A 243 -1.03 -22.48 6.62
N ILE A 244 0.22 -21.99 6.44
CA ILE A 244 1.48 -22.21 7.18
C ILE A 244 2.49 -21.05 6.93
N LEU A 245 3.26 -20.71 7.98
CA LEU A 245 4.51 -19.93 7.99
C LEU A 245 5.65 -20.55 7.15
N LYS A 246 6.29 -19.75 6.28
CA LYS A 246 7.74 -19.70 5.97
C LYS A 246 7.95 -19.12 4.56
N ASP A 247 8.60 -17.96 4.47
CA ASP A 247 9.85 -17.77 3.70
C ASP A 247 10.24 -16.28 3.71
N LEU A 248 11.10 -15.95 4.66
CA LEU A 248 11.94 -14.76 4.65
C LEU A 248 13.08 -14.94 3.65
N LYS A 249 13.49 -13.83 3.01
CA LYS A 249 14.70 -13.61 2.19
C LYS A 249 14.52 -13.76 0.67
N ALA A 250 13.96 -12.72 0.04
CA ALA A 250 14.39 -12.33 -1.30
C ALA A 250 14.42 -10.79 -1.44
N ILE A 251 15.57 -10.22 -1.08
CA ILE A 251 16.18 -9.06 -1.73
C ILE A 251 15.43 -7.73 -1.50
N MET A 252 15.52 -7.21 -0.28
CA MET A 252 16.47 -6.13 -0.05
C MET A 252 17.80 -6.24 -0.81
N ASN A 253 17.98 -5.36 -1.80
CA ASN A 253 19.23 -4.97 -2.47
C ASN A 253 18.97 -4.54 -3.92
N ILE A 254 18.04 -3.62 -4.14
CA ILE A 254 18.37 -2.43 -4.94
C ILE A 254 17.99 -1.21 -4.09
N LEU A 255 18.63 -1.17 -2.92
CA LEU A 255 18.69 -0.10 -1.93
C LEU A 255 18.91 1.28 -2.56
N VAL A 256 18.35 2.34 -1.97
CA VAL A 256 19.06 3.59 -1.59
C VAL A 256 19.80 4.40 -2.70
N LEU A 257 19.86 3.95 -3.95
CA LEU A 257 20.92 4.35 -4.87
C LEU A 257 20.58 5.38 -5.92
N LEU A 258 19.54 6.20 -5.74
CA LEU A 258 19.52 7.52 -6.38
C LEU A 258 18.96 8.59 -5.43
N PHE A 259 19.43 8.59 -4.19
CA PHE A 259 19.44 9.84 -3.41
C PHE A 259 20.32 10.86 -4.15
N ALA A 260 19.72 12.01 -4.45
CA ALA A 260 20.35 13.25 -4.89
C ALA A 260 20.78 13.40 -6.38
N PHE A 261 20.45 14.58 -6.91
CA PHE A 261 20.85 15.23 -8.16
C PHE A 261 20.14 14.79 -9.48
N PHE A 262 19.09 15.53 -9.85
CA PHE A 262 19.27 16.72 -10.71
C PHE A 262 18.05 17.65 -10.66
N HIS A 263 18.32 18.94 -10.46
CA HIS A 263 17.37 20.04 -10.55
C HIS A 263 16.73 20.09 -11.95
N VAL A 264 15.40 20.00 -12.04
CA VAL A 264 14.61 20.60 -13.13
C VAL A 264 13.22 20.98 -12.58
N TYR A 265 12.74 22.12 -13.06
CA TYR A 265 11.71 23.02 -12.51
C TYR A 265 10.24 22.64 -12.81
N LEU A 266 9.39 23.00 -11.83
CA LEU A 266 8.01 23.54 -11.84
C LEU A 266 6.90 22.88 -12.67
N VAL A 267 5.96 22.23 -11.96
CA VAL A 267 4.57 22.74 -11.78
C VAL A 267 4.16 22.42 -10.32
N GLN A 268 4.02 23.44 -9.48
CA GLN A 268 3.52 23.32 -8.09
C GLN A 268 2.03 23.66 -8.10
N ALA A 269 1.19 22.77 -7.58
CA ALA A 269 -0.09 23.19 -7.03
C ALA A 269 0.21 23.80 -5.64
N GLU A 270 -0.08 25.08 -5.45
CA GLU A 270 0.20 25.84 -4.22
C GLU A 270 -0.63 25.32 -3.02
N GLU A 271 -1.76 24.67 -3.31
CA GLU A 271 -2.68 24.15 -2.30
C GLU A 271 -3.56 23.01 -2.87
N ILE A 272 -3.84 21.98 -2.06
CA ILE A 272 -4.78 20.89 -2.39
C ILE A 272 -5.88 20.85 -1.34
N CYS A 273 -7.14 20.95 -1.77
CA CYS A 273 -8.30 21.00 -0.88
C CYS A 273 -9.19 19.78 -1.06
N TYR A 274 -9.73 19.28 0.05
CA TYR A 274 -10.79 18.26 0.06
C TYR A 274 -12.02 18.81 0.75
N ASP A 275 -13.19 18.45 0.22
CA ASP A 275 -14.46 18.90 0.78
C ASP A 275 -14.61 18.43 2.24
N GLY A 276 -14.98 19.35 3.13
CA GLY A 276 -15.09 19.12 4.57
C GLY A 276 -13.76 18.94 5.34
N LEU A 277 -12.63 18.70 4.67
CA LEU A 277 -11.33 18.46 5.34
C LEU A 277 -10.47 19.73 5.46
N GLY A 278 -10.65 20.65 4.51
CA GLY A 278 -9.81 21.83 4.34
C GLY A 278 -8.69 21.58 3.33
N CYS A 279 -7.65 22.39 3.41
CA CYS A 279 -6.61 22.44 2.40
C CYS A 279 -5.22 22.17 2.96
N PHE A 280 -4.36 21.61 2.12
CA PHE A 280 -2.99 21.23 2.41
C PHE A 280 -2.07 22.05 1.51
N THR A 281 -1.33 22.98 2.12
CA THR A 281 -0.36 23.82 1.43
C THR A 281 1.03 23.17 1.43
N ASP A 282 1.88 23.66 0.54
CA ASP A 282 3.30 23.32 0.42
C ASP A 282 4.24 24.38 1.04
N ASP A 283 3.74 25.21 1.97
CA ASP A 283 4.52 26.32 2.54
C ASP A 283 5.80 25.87 3.28
N LEU A 284 5.71 24.73 3.97
CA LEU A 284 6.85 24.13 4.69
C LEU A 284 7.69 23.28 3.75
N GLU A 285 9.01 23.31 3.92
CA GLU A 285 9.94 22.53 3.07
C GLU A 285 9.64 21.01 3.08
N CYS A 286 9.20 20.49 4.23
CA CYS A 286 8.76 19.10 4.39
C CYS A 286 7.42 18.78 3.71
N HIS A 287 6.71 19.79 3.21
CA HIS A 287 5.47 19.66 2.44
C HIS A 287 5.72 19.84 0.94
N LYS A 288 6.86 20.43 0.53
CA LYS A 288 7.24 20.71 -0.87
C LYS A 288 7.72 19.49 -1.66
N TYR A 289 7.51 18.28 -1.14
CA TYR A 289 7.86 17.08 -1.90
C TYR A 289 7.00 17.02 -3.17
N ARG A 290 7.62 16.64 -4.30
CA ARG A 290 7.00 16.59 -5.65
C ARG A 290 5.75 15.71 -5.78
N PHE A 291 5.34 15.02 -4.72
CA PHE A 291 4.21 14.10 -4.73
C PHE A 291 3.09 14.68 -3.87
N PRO A 292 2.00 15.17 -4.47
CA PRO A 292 0.84 15.60 -3.70
C PRO A 292 0.20 14.42 -2.95
N PRO A 293 -0.53 14.69 -1.85
CA PRO A 293 -1.40 13.69 -1.25
C PRO A 293 -2.46 13.20 -2.25
N GLN A 294 -2.88 11.95 -2.11
CA GLN A 294 -3.91 11.32 -2.96
C GLN A 294 -5.31 11.81 -2.61
N THR A 295 -6.30 11.47 -3.44
CA THR A 295 -7.72 11.69 -3.14
C THR A 295 -8.17 10.90 -1.91
N LEU A 296 -9.30 11.29 -1.31
CA LEU A 296 -9.82 10.58 -0.13
C LEU A 296 -10.23 9.15 -0.49
N GLU A 297 -10.73 8.95 -1.71
CA GLU A 297 -11.13 7.65 -2.26
C GLU A 297 -9.91 6.73 -2.51
N GLU A 298 -8.76 7.30 -2.84
CA GLU A 298 -7.51 6.53 -3.01
C GLU A 298 -6.82 6.22 -1.68
N ILE A 299 -6.93 7.10 -0.69
CA ILE A 299 -6.39 6.85 0.66
C ILE A 299 -7.22 5.75 1.37
N ASP A 300 -8.53 5.75 1.13
CA ASP A 300 -9.51 4.79 1.63
C ASP A 300 -9.35 4.53 3.14
N LEU A 301 -9.49 5.59 3.94
CA LEU A 301 -9.29 5.54 5.39
C LEU A 301 -10.55 5.02 6.12
N HIS A 302 -10.37 3.95 6.90
CA HIS A 302 -11.39 3.37 7.76
C HIS A 302 -11.06 3.52 9.25
N PHE A 303 -12.10 3.68 10.07
CA PHE A 303 -12.00 3.74 11.54
C PHE A 303 -12.83 2.62 12.18
N TYR A 304 -12.16 1.60 12.72
CA TYR A 304 -12.84 0.44 13.31
C TYR A 304 -12.92 0.54 14.84
N LEU A 305 -14.12 0.79 15.36
CA LEU A 305 -14.40 0.86 16.79
C LEU A 305 -14.73 -0.50 17.39
N TYR A 306 -13.93 -0.89 18.38
CA TYR A 306 -14.13 -2.04 19.25
C TYR A 306 -14.40 -1.58 20.69
N THR A 307 -15.30 -2.29 21.35
CA THR A 307 -15.57 -2.15 22.78
C THR A 307 -15.77 -3.53 23.40
N ARG A 308 -15.90 -3.61 24.73
CA ARG A 308 -16.29 -4.86 25.40
C ARG A 308 -17.60 -5.45 24.88
N ARG A 309 -18.49 -4.64 24.30
CA ARG A 309 -19.79 -5.06 23.75
C ARG A 309 -19.72 -5.60 22.33
N ASN A 310 -18.63 -5.34 21.60
CA ASN A 310 -18.45 -5.73 20.20
C ASN A 310 -16.97 -6.06 19.92
N ARG A 311 -16.47 -7.11 20.56
CA ARG A 311 -15.05 -7.48 20.52
C ARG A 311 -14.60 -8.07 19.19
N ASP A 312 -15.50 -8.77 18.52
CA ASP A 312 -15.20 -9.56 17.32
C ASP A 312 -15.60 -8.84 16.02
N THR A 313 -16.54 -7.91 16.10
CA THR A 313 -17.05 -7.16 14.94
C THR A 313 -17.06 -5.67 15.26
N PRO A 314 -16.26 -4.85 14.56
CA PRO A 314 -16.21 -3.43 14.82
C PRO A 314 -17.47 -2.71 14.33
N TYR A 315 -17.73 -1.54 14.90
CA TYR A 315 -18.49 -0.51 14.18
C TYR A 315 -17.52 0.28 13.34
N GLU A 316 -17.83 0.47 12.06
CA GLU A 316 -17.11 1.43 11.24
C GLU A 316 -17.61 2.84 11.53
N LEU A 317 -16.68 3.76 11.81
CA LEU A 317 -16.96 5.16 12.05
C LEU A 317 -16.48 5.99 10.86
N PHE A 318 -17.17 7.09 10.60
CA PHE A 318 -16.80 8.02 9.54
C PHE A 318 -16.66 9.43 10.12
N TRP A 319 -15.55 10.10 9.80
CA TRP A 319 -15.22 11.44 10.28
C TRP A 319 -16.24 12.51 9.84
N ASN A 320 -16.94 12.27 8.73
CA ASN A 320 -17.96 13.13 8.14
C ASN A 320 -19.40 12.65 8.37
N ASP A 321 -19.63 11.60 9.16
CA ASP A 321 -20.97 11.14 9.54
C ASP A 321 -21.07 10.90 11.06
N VAL A 322 -21.60 11.89 11.77
CA VAL A 322 -21.89 11.81 13.22
C VAL A 322 -22.89 10.69 13.53
N GLY A 323 -23.74 10.30 12.57
CA GLY A 323 -24.67 9.19 12.70
C GLY A 323 -23.96 7.86 12.94
N SER A 324 -22.85 7.60 12.25
CA SER A 324 -22.00 6.42 12.47
C SER A 324 -21.55 6.28 13.92
N ILE A 325 -21.15 7.39 14.56
CA ILE A 325 -20.76 7.42 15.98
C ILE A 325 -21.97 7.19 16.89
N ARG A 326 -23.08 7.92 16.65
CA ARG A 326 -24.30 7.84 17.47
C ARG A 326 -24.92 6.44 17.49
N ASN A 327 -24.82 5.72 16.38
CA ASN A 327 -25.36 4.37 16.21
C ASN A 327 -24.36 3.26 16.61
N SER A 328 -23.17 3.65 17.07
CA SER A 328 -22.14 2.72 17.52
C SER A 328 -22.19 2.46 19.04
N ASN A 329 -21.26 1.65 19.53
CA ASN A 329 -21.07 1.41 20.96
C ASN A 329 -20.14 2.43 21.65
N PHE A 330 -19.75 3.52 20.98
CA PHE A 330 -18.89 4.56 21.56
C PHE A 330 -19.50 5.12 22.85
N ASP A 331 -18.67 5.23 23.89
CA ASP A 331 -19.06 5.84 25.17
C ASP A 331 -18.12 7.01 25.51
N PRO A 332 -18.59 8.26 25.49
CA PRO A 332 -17.76 9.44 25.72
C PRO A 332 -17.22 9.53 27.15
N LYS A 333 -17.73 8.72 28.10
CA LYS A 333 -17.24 8.68 29.49
C LYS A 333 -16.04 7.75 29.66
N LYS A 334 -15.70 6.95 28.65
CA LYS A 334 -14.57 6.02 28.67
C LYS A 334 -13.37 6.63 27.97
N LYS A 335 -12.17 6.23 28.41
CA LYS A 335 -10.94 6.55 27.68
C LYS A 335 -11.00 5.95 26.27
N THR A 336 -10.39 6.65 25.32
CA THR A 336 -10.34 6.20 23.93
C THR A 336 -8.89 5.94 23.52
N LYS A 337 -8.61 4.71 23.12
CA LYS A 337 -7.30 4.24 22.67
C LYS A 337 -7.35 4.10 21.16
N ILE A 338 -6.49 4.80 20.45
CA ILE A 338 -6.46 4.82 18.97
C ILE A 338 -5.12 4.25 18.53
N LEU A 339 -5.11 3.31 17.59
CA LEU A 339 -3.90 2.70 17.06
C LEU A 339 -3.88 2.84 15.53
N THR A 340 -2.76 3.28 14.98
CA THR A 340 -2.56 3.38 13.53
C THR A 340 -1.27 2.68 13.09
N HIS A 341 -1.37 1.96 11.98
CA HIS A 341 -0.20 1.43 11.26
C HIS A 341 0.54 2.53 10.49
N GLY A 342 1.65 2.17 9.87
CA GLY A 342 2.48 3.06 9.06
C GLY A 342 2.65 2.57 7.62
N PHE A 343 3.79 2.90 7.03
CA PHE A 343 4.14 2.61 5.64
C PHE A 343 4.07 1.10 5.34
N LEU A 344 3.42 0.72 4.22
CA LEU A 344 3.17 -0.68 3.84
C LEU A 344 2.38 -1.52 4.87
N GLY A 345 1.89 -0.89 5.94
CA GLY A 345 1.13 -1.57 6.99
C GLY A 345 -0.29 -1.88 6.57
N ASN A 346 -0.90 -2.83 7.27
CA ASN A 346 -2.32 -3.14 7.14
C ASN A 346 -2.93 -3.47 8.51
N TYR A 347 -4.19 -3.08 8.73
CA TYR A 347 -4.87 -3.34 10.01
C TYR A 347 -5.09 -4.83 10.30
N SER A 348 -5.06 -5.69 9.27
CA SER A 348 -5.28 -7.13 9.39
C SER A 348 -4.08 -7.91 9.94
N GLU A 349 -2.94 -7.26 10.20
CA GLU A 349 -1.81 -7.91 10.88
C GLU A 349 -2.25 -8.39 12.29
N PRO A 350 -1.93 -9.65 12.67
CA PRO A 350 -2.39 -10.23 13.93
C PRO A 350 -2.12 -9.38 15.18
N ILE A 351 -0.99 -8.66 15.19
CA ILE A 351 -0.59 -7.81 16.31
C ILE A 351 -1.63 -6.73 16.64
N TYR A 352 -2.34 -6.18 15.65
CA TYR A 352 -3.37 -5.15 15.90
C TYR A 352 -4.59 -5.74 16.60
N ALA A 353 -4.94 -6.99 16.32
CA ALA A 353 -5.96 -7.71 17.05
C ALA A 353 -5.52 -8.00 18.50
N GLU A 354 -4.25 -8.34 18.71
CA GLU A 354 -3.68 -8.54 20.05
C GLU A 354 -3.70 -7.25 20.88
N PHE A 355 -3.33 -6.10 20.29
CA PHE A 355 -3.48 -4.78 20.91
C PHE A 355 -4.92 -4.50 21.35
N LYS A 356 -5.87 -4.68 20.43
CA LYS A 356 -7.30 -4.51 20.71
C LYS A 356 -7.74 -5.38 21.89
N ASP A 357 -7.43 -6.68 21.85
CA ASP A 357 -7.84 -7.61 22.90
C ASP A 357 -7.16 -7.32 24.24
N ALA A 358 -5.88 -6.95 24.23
CA ALA A 358 -5.13 -6.56 25.42
C ALA A 358 -5.72 -5.30 26.09
N PHE A 359 -6.04 -4.26 25.32
CA PHE A 359 -6.65 -3.05 25.87
C PHE A 359 -8.05 -3.31 26.43
N ILE A 360 -8.91 -4.02 25.68
CA ILE A 360 -10.28 -4.35 26.11
C ILE A 360 -10.29 -5.22 27.38
N ALA A 361 -9.33 -6.14 27.49
CA ALA A 361 -9.15 -6.97 28.68
C ALA A 361 -8.65 -6.16 29.89
N ARG A 362 -7.73 -5.20 29.66
CA ARG A 362 -7.12 -4.40 30.72
C ARG A 362 -8.04 -3.33 31.29
N GLU A 363 -8.78 -2.61 30.45
CA GLU A 363 -9.61 -1.46 30.84
C GLU A 363 -10.92 -1.42 30.03
N ASP A 364 -11.97 -0.80 30.55
CA ASP A 364 -13.20 -0.57 29.79
C ASP A 364 -13.04 0.69 28.92
N VAL A 365 -12.53 0.50 27.70
CA VAL A 365 -12.17 1.58 26.78
C VAL A 365 -12.94 1.50 25.46
N ASN A 366 -12.97 2.62 24.74
CA ASN A 366 -13.20 2.62 23.30
C ASN A 366 -11.85 2.34 22.63
N PHE A 367 -11.72 1.27 21.86
CA PHE A 367 -10.51 0.98 21.09
C PHE A 367 -10.80 1.22 19.61
N ILE A 368 -10.05 2.10 18.95
CA ILE A 368 -10.22 2.43 17.53
C ILE A 368 -8.95 2.04 16.78
N LEU A 369 -9.10 1.17 15.78
CA LEU A 369 -8.01 0.82 14.88
C LEU A 369 -8.21 1.55 13.55
N LEU A 370 -7.17 2.26 13.10
CA LEU A 370 -7.15 2.90 11.79
C LEU A 370 -6.65 1.92 10.73
N ASP A 371 -7.29 1.95 9.58
CA ASP A 371 -6.83 1.29 8.36
C ASP A 371 -6.77 2.31 7.23
N TRP A 372 -5.57 2.62 6.77
CA TRP A 372 -5.32 3.47 5.60
C TRP A 372 -4.35 2.77 4.66
N ARG A 373 -4.49 1.44 4.54
CA ARG A 373 -3.62 0.58 3.74
C ARG A 373 -3.45 1.11 2.31
N GLU A 374 -4.53 1.49 1.63
CA GLU A 374 -4.44 1.97 0.24
C GLU A 374 -3.59 3.25 0.15
N GLY A 375 -3.75 4.18 1.10
CA GLY A 375 -2.91 5.38 1.20
C GLY A 375 -1.49 5.14 1.75
N ALA A 376 -1.25 4.05 2.48
CA ALA A 376 0.05 3.70 3.07
C ALA A 376 0.92 2.84 2.14
N VAL A 377 0.29 2.08 1.26
CA VAL A 377 0.91 1.25 0.22
C VAL A 377 1.01 2.11 -1.04
N THR A 378 1.82 3.17 -0.98
CA THR A 378 2.19 4.00 -2.14
C THR A 378 3.68 4.39 -2.13
N LEU A 379 4.13 5.33 -2.97
CA LEU A 379 5.49 5.85 -2.90
C LEU A 379 5.74 6.52 -1.56
N TYR A 380 6.89 6.27 -0.92
CA TYR A 380 7.15 6.77 0.43
C TYR A 380 6.92 8.30 0.60
N PRO A 381 7.43 9.18 -0.29
CA PRO A 381 7.13 10.63 -0.19
C PRO A 381 5.63 10.96 -0.31
N ARG A 382 4.87 10.18 -1.08
CA ARG A 382 3.41 10.32 -1.20
C ARG A 382 2.72 9.79 0.05
N ALA A 383 3.16 8.67 0.61
CA ALA A 383 2.65 8.13 1.88
C ALA A 383 2.88 9.12 3.03
N MET A 384 4.01 9.85 3.03
CA MET A 384 4.25 10.96 3.96
C MET A 384 3.20 12.07 3.81
N GLN A 385 2.82 12.45 2.58
CA GLN A 385 1.76 13.44 2.38
C GLN A 385 0.38 12.89 2.75
N ASN A 386 0.07 11.63 2.40
CA ASN A 386 -1.17 10.97 2.81
C ASN A 386 -1.30 10.90 4.34
N ALA A 387 -0.20 10.71 5.08
CA ALA A 387 -0.20 10.74 6.54
C ALA A 387 -0.74 12.06 7.12
N ARG A 388 -0.49 13.21 6.45
CA ARG A 388 -1.08 14.51 6.83
C ARG A 388 -2.60 14.49 6.66
N VAL A 389 -3.08 13.96 5.53
CA VAL A 389 -4.52 13.84 5.23
C VAL A 389 -5.22 12.90 6.22
N VAL A 390 -4.61 11.74 6.49
CA VAL A 390 -5.10 10.77 7.48
C VAL A 390 -5.15 11.39 8.88
N GLY A 391 -4.08 12.11 9.28
CA GLY A 391 -4.04 12.84 10.54
C GLY A 391 -5.16 13.87 10.66
N ARG A 392 -5.43 14.61 9.57
CA ARG A 392 -6.53 15.58 9.52
C ARG A 392 -7.90 14.90 9.63
N GLN A 393 -8.15 13.81 8.90
CA GLN A 393 -9.41 13.07 8.97
C GLN A 393 -9.64 12.51 10.38
N LEU A 394 -8.62 11.94 11.00
CA LEU A 394 -8.69 11.48 12.39
C LEU A 394 -8.92 12.65 13.37
N SER A 395 -8.29 13.81 13.15
CA SER A 395 -8.51 14.98 14.01
C SER A 395 -9.97 15.43 14.01
N LEU A 396 -10.65 15.40 12.85
CA LEU A 396 -12.06 15.76 12.75
C LEU A 396 -12.96 14.74 13.47
N LEU A 397 -12.64 13.45 13.38
CA LEU A 397 -13.35 12.41 14.13
C LEU A 397 -13.20 12.62 15.65
N VAL A 398 -11.99 12.92 16.13
CA VAL A 398 -11.75 13.20 17.56
C VAL A 398 -12.45 14.49 18.01
N GLN A 399 -12.45 15.54 17.19
CA GLN A 399 -13.21 16.75 17.44
C GLN A 399 -14.73 16.48 17.51
N ALA A 400 -15.25 15.58 16.67
CA ALA A 400 -16.66 15.17 16.72
C ALA A 400 -17.01 14.44 18.02
N PHE A 401 -16.15 13.54 18.51
CA PHE A 401 -16.34 12.91 19.83
C PHE A 401 -16.45 13.93 20.98
N ASN A 402 -15.67 15.01 20.91
CA ASN A 402 -15.75 16.08 21.89
C ASN A 402 -17.01 16.95 21.72
N ARG A 403 -17.21 17.51 20.53
CA ARG A 403 -18.28 18.50 20.26
C ARG A 403 -19.68 17.91 20.36
N GLU A 404 -19.87 16.68 19.86
CA GLU A 404 -21.20 16.05 19.74
C GLU A 404 -21.53 15.12 20.91
N PHE A 405 -20.52 14.54 21.56
CA PHE A 405 -20.72 13.51 22.60
C PHE A 405 -20.08 13.86 23.96
N GLY A 406 -19.29 14.95 24.05
CA GLY A 406 -18.71 15.41 25.30
C GLY A 406 -17.52 14.61 25.80
N ALA A 407 -16.82 13.86 24.94
CA ALA A 407 -15.57 13.19 25.31
C ALA A 407 -14.45 14.24 25.54
N TYR A 408 -13.61 14.08 26.56
CA TYR A 408 -12.51 15.01 26.81
C TYR A 408 -11.26 14.63 26.02
N TYR A 409 -10.59 15.59 25.37
CA TYR A 409 -9.33 15.35 24.63
C TYR A 409 -8.23 14.71 25.49
N ARG A 410 -8.17 15.03 26.78
CA ARG A 410 -7.22 14.42 27.73
C ARG A 410 -7.40 12.91 27.93
N ASP A 411 -8.57 12.36 27.58
CA ASP A 411 -8.89 10.94 27.73
C ASP A 411 -8.57 10.12 26.46
N PHE A 412 -7.98 10.76 25.45
CA PHE A 412 -7.48 10.12 24.24
C PHE A 412 -6.01 9.74 24.35
N HIS A 413 -5.69 8.54 23.89
CA HIS A 413 -4.33 8.05 23.72
C HIS A 413 -4.17 7.49 22.32
N ILE A 414 -3.36 8.16 21.49
CA ILE A 414 -3.10 7.78 20.10
C ILE A 414 -1.72 7.12 20.02
N MET A 415 -1.67 5.91 19.49
CA MET A 415 -0.46 5.12 19.28
C MET A 415 -0.21 5.00 17.79
N GLY A 416 0.99 5.32 17.36
CA GLY A 416 1.34 5.33 15.95
C GLY A 416 2.61 4.55 15.67
N TYR A 417 2.53 3.53 14.84
CA TYR A 417 3.68 2.74 14.39
C TYR A 417 4.27 3.33 13.11
N SER A 418 5.60 3.51 13.04
CA SER A 418 6.29 4.00 11.83
C SER A 418 5.73 5.35 11.36
N LEU A 419 5.29 5.50 10.10
CA LEU A 419 4.57 6.70 9.62
C LEU A 419 3.34 7.06 10.46
N GLY A 420 2.70 6.06 11.09
CA GLY A 420 1.58 6.27 12.00
C GLY A 420 1.93 7.13 13.21
N GLY A 421 3.21 7.17 13.63
CA GLY A 421 3.68 8.08 14.67
C GLY A 421 3.50 9.55 14.28
N HIS A 422 3.75 9.88 13.01
CA HIS A 422 3.53 11.21 12.47
C HIS A 422 2.05 11.50 12.21
N VAL A 423 1.26 10.51 11.80
CA VAL A 423 -0.22 10.61 11.78
C VAL A 423 -0.74 11.07 13.15
N ALA A 424 -0.26 10.45 14.24
CA ALA A 424 -0.65 10.83 15.59
C ALA A 424 -0.20 12.26 15.95
N GLY A 425 1.00 12.68 15.53
CA GLY A 425 1.48 14.04 15.69
C GLY A 425 0.59 15.08 15.00
N TYR A 426 0.25 14.85 13.73
CA TYR A 426 -0.66 15.72 12.97
C TYR A 426 -2.05 15.84 13.62
N VAL A 427 -2.54 14.78 14.29
CA VAL A 427 -3.79 14.88 15.08
C VAL A 427 -3.60 15.81 16.28
N GLY A 428 -2.48 15.68 16.98
CA GLY A 428 -2.16 16.49 18.16
C GLY A 428 -2.02 17.99 17.87
N GLN A 429 -1.42 18.33 16.72
CA GLN A 429 -1.30 19.72 16.25
C GLN A 429 -2.66 20.42 16.09
N GLU A 430 -3.71 19.66 15.76
CA GLU A 430 -5.08 20.15 15.58
C GLU A 430 -5.92 20.12 16.88
N ILE A 431 -5.43 19.47 17.94
CA ILE A 431 -6.20 19.20 19.17
C ILE A 431 -5.41 19.62 20.41
N PRO A 432 -5.49 20.91 20.79
CA PRO A 432 -4.89 21.39 22.02
C PRO A 432 -5.40 20.63 23.24
N GLY A 433 -4.48 20.08 24.05
CA GLY A 433 -4.81 19.31 25.24
C GLY A 433 -5.16 17.85 24.99
N LEU A 434 -4.77 17.28 23.84
CA LEU A 434 -4.78 15.84 23.61
C LEU A 434 -4.02 15.10 24.72
N GLY A 435 -4.57 13.99 25.22
CA GLY A 435 -4.07 13.30 26.41
C GLY A 435 -2.67 12.71 26.26
N ARG A 436 -2.52 11.73 25.37
CA ARG A 436 -1.24 11.03 25.17
C ARG A 436 -1.03 10.66 23.71
N ILE A 437 0.19 10.82 23.21
CA ILE A 437 0.66 10.18 21.98
C ILE A 437 1.80 9.24 22.33
N THR A 438 1.76 8.02 21.78
CA THR A 438 2.92 7.12 21.80
C THR A 438 3.43 6.85 20.39
N GLY A 439 4.67 7.24 20.13
CA GLY A 439 5.38 6.92 18.89
C GLY A 439 6.05 5.55 19.00
N LEU A 440 5.58 4.56 18.24
CA LEU A 440 6.17 3.23 18.19
C LEU A 440 7.13 3.19 17.00
N ASP A 441 8.39 3.50 17.29
CA ASP A 441 9.48 3.67 16.33
C ASP A 441 9.09 4.55 15.13
N PRO A 442 8.83 5.86 15.35
CA PRO A 442 8.42 6.76 14.30
C PRO A 442 9.41 6.78 13.13
N ALA A 443 8.89 6.96 11.91
CA ALA A 443 9.72 6.90 10.72
C ALA A 443 10.81 7.98 10.71
N GLY A 444 12.05 7.58 10.40
CA GLY A 444 13.20 8.48 10.27
C GLY A 444 13.27 9.20 8.91
N PRO A 445 13.19 8.49 7.77
CA PRO A 445 13.34 9.11 6.46
C PRO A 445 12.33 10.25 6.22
N GLY A 446 12.84 11.46 5.95
CA GLY A 446 12.02 12.66 5.73
C GLY A 446 11.56 13.40 6.99
N PHE A 447 11.80 12.86 8.20
CA PHE A 447 11.40 13.48 9.47
C PHE A 447 12.56 13.67 10.45
N GLN A 448 13.54 12.77 10.43
CA GLN A 448 14.70 12.78 11.30
C GLN A 448 15.48 14.11 11.18
N ASN A 449 15.91 14.66 12.32
CA ASN A 449 16.62 15.94 12.43
C ASN A 449 15.88 17.14 11.80
N THR A 450 14.55 17.04 11.65
CA THR A 450 13.73 18.17 11.20
C THR A 450 13.41 19.06 12.41
N ASP A 451 13.86 20.31 12.36
CA ASP A 451 13.63 21.29 13.44
C ASP A 451 12.26 21.99 13.36
N VAL A 452 11.42 21.61 12.40
CA VAL A 452 10.06 22.14 12.18
C VAL A 452 9.04 21.17 12.79
N PRO A 453 8.50 21.44 14.00
CA PRO A 453 7.58 20.53 14.69
C PRO A 453 6.35 20.16 13.87
N GLU A 454 5.81 21.11 13.10
CA GLU A 454 4.62 20.94 12.25
C GLU A 454 4.80 19.83 11.20
N CYS A 455 6.03 19.48 10.86
CA CYS A 455 6.33 18.45 9.86
C CYS A 455 6.27 17.02 10.39
N ARG A 456 6.24 16.81 11.71
CA ARG A 456 6.51 15.50 12.32
C ARG A 456 5.78 15.34 13.65
N LEU A 457 6.07 14.23 14.33
CA LEU A 457 5.70 14.05 15.73
C LEU A 457 6.60 14.95 16.58
N ASP A 458 6.02 15.65 17.54
CA ASP A 458 6.70 16.51 18.49
C ASP A 458 6.05 16.45 19.88
N LYS A 459 6.84 16.73 20.92
CA LYS A 459 6.36 16.76 22.30
C LYS A 459 5.21 17.76 22.53
N SER A 460 5.08 18.79 21.69
CA SER A 460 3.98 19.75 21.77
C SER A 460 2.62 19.18 21.34
N ASP A 461 2.59 18.03 20.65
CA ASP A 461 1.37 17.45 20.07
C ASP A 461 0.41 16.86 21.12
N ALA A 462 0.85 16.60 22.35
CA ALA A 462 -0.01 16.11 23.44
C ALA A 462 0.51 16.48 24.83
N ILE A 463 -0.34 16.33 25.85
CA ILE A 463 0.05 16.50 27.27
C ILE A 463 1.21 15.58 27.63
N LEU A 464 1.19 14.34 27.11
CA LEU A 464 2.30 13.40 27.18
C LEU A 464 2.59 12.85 25.78
N VAL A 465 3.87 12.87 25.40
CA VAL A 465 4.35 12.22 24.17
C VAL A 465 5.48 11.31 24.59
N ASP A 466 5.33 10.00 24.42
CA ASP A 466 6.35 9.02 24.71
C ASP A 466 6.73 8.23 23.45
N VAL A 467 8.03 8.05 23.21
CA VAL A 467 8.54 7.48 21.97
C VAL A 467 9.43 6.29 22.28
N ILE A 468 9.22 5.18 21.57
CA ILE A 468 10.06 3.99 21.66
C ILE A 468 10.87 3.90 20.37
N HIS A 469 12.17 4.16 20.44
CA HIS A 469 13.10 4.09 19.32
C HIS A 469 13.68 2.69 19.24
N THR A 470 13.53 2.02 18.10
CA THR A 470 14.01 0.66 17.94
C THR A 470 14.87 0.42 16.72
N ASP A 471 14.84 1.32 15.74
CA ASP A 471 15.48 1.11 14.44
C ASP A 471 16.18 2.34 13.88
N GLY A 472 16.71 3.21 14.74
CA GLY A 472 17.26 4.50 14.34
C GLY A 472 18.70 4.48 13.79
N ARG A 473 19.19 3.35 13.26
CA ARG A 473 20.52 3.29 12.62
C ARG A 473 20.55 4.08 11.29
N PRO A 474 21.72 4.45 10.74
CA PRO A 474 21.80 5.30 9.54
C PRO A 474 21.05 4.80 8.29
N VAL A 475 20.79 3.48 8.19
CA VAL A 475 20.00 2.86 7.11
C VAL A 475 18.66 2.33 7.59
N GLY A 476 18.27 2.71 8.82
CA GLY A 476 17.06 2.23 9.44
C GLY A 476 15.81 3.02 9.08
N TYR A 477 14.67 2.41 9.36
CA TYR A 477 13.36 2.97 9.12
C TYR A 477 12.92 3.88 10.27
N GLY A 478 13.39 3.64 11.48
CA GLY A 478 13.15 4.48 12.65
C GLY A 478 14.04 5.71 12.72
N THR A 479 13.85 6.54 13.75
CA THR A 479 14.67 7.72 14.05
C THR A 479 15.43 7.56 15.37
N GLN A 480 16.57 8.25 15.51
CA GLN A 480 17.21 8.49 16.82
C GLN A 480 16.86 9.88 17.40
N THR A 481 16.29 10.78 16.58
CA THR A 481 15.93 12.12 17.03
C THR A 481 14.85 12.03 18.11
N PRO A 482 15.05 12.66 19.28
CA PRO A 482 14.03 12.69 20.31
C PRO A 482 12.84 13.53 19.86
N PHE A 483 11.66 12.92 19.80
CA PHE A 483 10.41 13.57 19.42
C PHE A 483 9.45 13.71 20.61
N GLY A 484 9.72 13.03 21.73
CA GLY A 484 8.83 12.98 22.87
C GLY A 484 9.15 13.94 24.00
N HIS A 485 8.28 13.89 25.00
CA HIS A 485 8.62 14.21 26.38
C HIS A 485 9.54 13.14 26.98
N MET A 486 9.29 11.88 26.62
CA MET A 486 10.05 10.71 27.05
C MET A 486 10.48 9.93 25.81
N ASP A 487 11.77 9.76 25.60
CA ASP A 487 12.31 9.02 24.46
C ASP A 487 13.08 7.80 25.00
N PHE A 488 12.56 6.60 24.72
CA PHE A 488 13.10 5.33 25.17
C PHE A 488 13.91 4.67 24.07
N TYR A 489 15.12 4.25 24.39
CA TYR A 489 16.09 3.65 23.47
C TYR A 489 16.48 2.24 23.96
N PRO A 490 15.57 1.26 23.90
CA PRO A 490 15.88 -0.14 24.21
C PRO A 490 17.03 -0.63 23.33
N ASN A 491 18.03 -1.24 23.96
CA ASN A 491 19.28 -1.71 23.35
C ASN A 491 20.02 -0.62 22.54
N GLY A 492 19.85 0.65 22.91
CA GLY A 492 20.44 1.80 22.23
C GLY A 492 19.59 2.37 21.09
N GLY A 493 18.42 1.78 20.83
CA GLY A 493 17.42 2.28 19.90
C GLY A 493 17.74 2.12 18.41
N SER A 494 18.67 1.22 18.07
CA SER A 494 19.13 1.00 16.69
C SER A 494 18.99 -0.45 16.24
N ASP A 495 19.59 -1.39 16.98
CA ASP A 495 19.67 -2.79 16.61
C ASP A 495 19.18 -3.62 17.79
N GLN A 496 18.11 -4.37 17.58
CA GLN A 496 17.44 -5.05 18.68
C GLN A 496 17.88 -6.48 18.88
N GLU A 497 17.88 -6.91 20.14
CA GLU A 497 18.20 -8.30 20.49
C GLU A 497 17.21 -9.25 19.79
N GLY A 498 17.74 -10.37 19.27
CA GLY A 498 16.98 -11.35 18.48
C GLY A 498 16.77 -10.98 17.01
N CYS A 499 17.13 -9.76 16.59
CA CYS A 499 17.08 -9.32 15.19
C CYS A 499 18.41 -9.58 14.44
N SER A 500 19.03 -10.74 14.65
CA SER A 500 20.29 -11.10 14.00
C SER A 500 20.11 -11.21 12.47
N LEU A 501 20.98 -10.55 11.69
CA LEU A 501 20.89 -10.41 10.22
C LEU A 501 19.75 -9.49 9.72
N ASP A 502 19.29 -8.55 10.54
CA ASP A 502 18.32 -7.50 10.13
C ASP A 502 18.96 -6.45 9.19
N VAL A 503 19.49 -6.91 8.06
CA VAL A 503 20.07 -6.00 7.04
C VAL A 503 18.99 -5.06 6.47
N VAL A 504 17.71 -5.45 6.59
CA VAL A 504 16.48 -4.76 6.14
C VAL A 504 15.82 -3.79 7.08
N SER A 505 16.23 -3.73 8.34
CA SER A 505 15.54 -2.87 9.31
C SER A 505 14.09 -3.22 9.58
N VAL A 506 13.62 -4.40 9.20
CA VAL A 506 12.22 -4.78 9.43
C VAL A 506 12.06 -5.31 10.85
N CYS A 507 12.97 -6.17 11.31
CA CYS A 507 12.84 -6.80 12.62
C CYS A 507 12.95 -5.76 13.74
N SER A 508 14.01 -4.96 13.71
CA SER A 508 14.24 -3.95 14.75
C SER A 508 13.15 -2.89 14.71
N HIS A 509 12.64 -2.52 13.53
CA HIS A 509 11.51 -1.59 13.42
C HIS A 509 10.23 -2.11 14.07
N MET A 510 9.92 -3.40 13.92
CA MET A 510 8.74 -4.00 14.57
C MET A 510 8.84 -4.06 16.10
N ARG A 511 10.05 -3.97 16.70
CA ARG A 511 10.19 -4.10 18.15
C ARG A 511 9.50 -3.00 18.95
N GLY A 512 9.36 -1.80 18.39
CA GLY A 512 8.65 -0.71 19.07
C GLY A 512 7.22 -1.11 19.45
N ARG A 513 6.49 -1.75 18.51
CA ARG A 513 5.13 -2.26 18.76
C ARG A 513 5.13 -3.51 19.64
N ASP A 514 6.10 -4.41 19.49
CA ASP A 514 6.21 -5.63 20.30
C ASP A 514 6.43 -5.31 21.79
N TYR A 515 7.40 -4.43 22.09
CA TYR A 515 7.71 -4.06 23.48
C TYR A 515 6.54 -3.34 24.14
N PHE A 516 5.86 -2.45 23.41
CA PHE A 516 4.67 -1.80 23.94
C PHE A 516 3.56 -2.82 24.24
N LEU A 517 3.27 -3.72 23.30
CA LEU A 517 2.26 -4.76 23.50
C LEU A 517 2.61 -5.65 24.70
N GLU A 518 3.86 -6.04 24.86
CA GLU A 518 4.30 -6.83 26.01
C GLU A 518 4.08 -6.10 27.34
N SER A 519 4.44 -4.80 27.40
CA SER A 519 4.19 -3.96 28.58
C SER A 519 2.69 -3.85 28.92
N LEU A 520 1.82 -3.99 27.92
CA LEU A 520 0.37 -3.93 28.06
C LEU A 520 -0.20 -5.24 28.61
N ILE A 521 0.25 -6.39 28.10
CA ILE A 521 -0.26 -7.72 28.46
C ILE A 521 0.34 -8.25 29.77
N ASN A 522 1.63 -8.01 30.02
CA ASN A 522 2.33 -8.58 31.17
C ASN A 522 2.57 -7.52 32.25
N LYS A 523 1.82 -7.61 33.34
CA LYS A 523 1.89 -6.67 34.47
C LYS A 523 3.17 -6.82 35.30
N ASP A 524 3.77 -8.00 35.29
CA ASP A 524 4.98 -8.31 36.03
C ASP A 524 6.24 -7.93 35.23
N CYS A 525 6.08 -7.71 33.92
CA CYS A 525 7.14 -7.30 33.02
C CYS A 525 7.35 -5.78 33.06
N GLN A 526 8.37 -5.33 33.78
CA GLN A 526 8.69 -3.91 33.92
C GLN A 526 9.86 -3.53 33.01
N PHE A 527 9.59 -2.69 32.01
CA PHE A 527 10.63 -2.10 31.17
C PHE A 527 11.28 -0.90 31.87
N THR A 528 11.85 -1.13 33.04
CA THR A 528 12.53 -0.10 33.84
C THR A 528 13.64 0.55 33.02
N SER A 529 13.56 1.86 32.86
CA SER A 529 14.44 2.63 31.98
C SER A 529 15.21 3.69 32.75
N TYR A 530 16.48 3.87 32.40
CA TYR A 530 17.41 4.71 33.16
C TYR A 530 17.74 6.00 32.39
N PRO A 531 17.64 7.18 33.02
CA PRO A 531 18.02 8.43 32.37
C PRO A 531 19.52 8.40 32.09
N CYS A 532 19.90 8.71 30.85
CA CYS A 532 21.31 8.76 30.47
C CYS A 532 21.54 9.72 29.31
N SER A 533 22.78 10.19 29.16
CA SER A 533 23.17 11.06 28.04
C SER A 533 23.20 10.32 26.69
N ASP A 534 23.58 9.05 26.72
CA ASP A 534 23.81 8.24 25.53
C ASP A 534 23.92 6.74 25.87
N TRP A 535 23.79 5.89 24.85
CA TRP A 535 23.86 4.43 24.99
C TRP A 535 25.22 3.93 25.52
N ASN A 536 26.33 4.57 25.17
CA ASN A 536 27.65 4.12 25.62
C ASN A 536 27.84 4.36 27.11
N SER A 537 27.38 5.51 27.61
CA SER A 537 27.39 5.83 29.04
C SER A 537 26.52 4.85 29.83
N TYR A 538 25.34 4.51 29.32
CA TYR A 538 24.48 3.48 29.92
C TYR A 538 25.17 2.10 29.92
N ARG A 539 25.71 1.66 28.77
CA ARG A 539 26.38 0.35 28.62
C ARG A 539 27.61 0.20 29.52
N LEU A 540 28.32 1.29 29.82
CA LEU A 540 29.46 1.33 30.75
C LEU A 540 29.04 1.39 32.23
N GLY A 541 27.74 1.32 32.54
CA GLY A 541 27.23 1.32 33.91
C GLY A 541 27.26 2.69 34.60
N ARG A 542 27.35 3.79 33.84
CA ARG A 542 27.39 5.15 34.40
C ARG A 542 26.00 5.69 34.80
N CYS A 543 24.95 5.04 34.31
CA CYS A 543 23.55 5.44 34.50
C CYS A 543 22.77 4.27 35.11
N ASN A 544 23.00 4.00 36.40
CA ASN A 544 22.44 2.85 37.12
C ASN A 544 21.45 3.25 38.24
N SER A 545 21.05 4.51 38.30
CA SER A 545 20.05 5.01 39.23
C SER A 545 19.19 6.07 38.54
N CYS A 546 17.95 6.24 39.02
CA CYS A 546 16.99 7.17 38.44
C CYS A 546 16.77 8.41 39.33
N GLY A 547 17.74 8.70 40.21
CA GLY A 547 17.64 9.78 41.18
C GLY A 547 16.45 9.63 42.13
N ASP A 548 16.06 10.75 42.73
CA ASP A 548 14.95 10.82 43.70
C ASP A 548 13.57 10.70 43.05
N GLU A 549 13.46 10.91 41.74
CA GLU A 549 12.20 10.89 40.99
C GLU A 549 11.79 9.47 40.56
N GLY A 550 12.67 8.47 40.70
CA GLY A 550 12.41 7.08 40.35
C GLY A 550 12.51 6.78 38.86
N CYS A 551 12.56 5.50 38.50
CA CYS A 551 12.73 5.08 37.10
C CYS A 551 11.39 5.08 36.36
N PRO A 552 11.29 5.70 35.17
CA PRO A 552 10.16 5.47 34.30
C PRO A 552 10.19 4.06 33.72
N SER A 553 9.01 3.58 33.32
CA SER A 553 8.84 2.30 32.63
C SER A 553 8.42 2.56 31.19
N MET A 554 9.17 2.01 30.23
CA MET A 554 8.82 2.10 28.81
C MET A 554 7.49 1.38 28.54
N GLY A 555 6.69 1.91 27.60
CA GLY A 555 5.43 1.30 27.17
C GLY A 555 4.22 1.86 27.92
N ILE A 556 3.22 1.01 28.21
CA ILE A 556 1.92 1.48 28.73
C ILE A 556 2.06 2.26 30.05
N ASN A 557 3.03 1.89 30.89
CA ASN A 557 3.25 2.48 32.21
C ASN A 557 4.07 3.79 32.20
N ALA A 558 4.49 4.29 31.03
CA ALA A 558 5.23 5.56 30.95
C ALA A 558 4.43 6.75 31.53
N GLU A 559 3.09 6.68 31.50
CA GLU A 559 2.21 7.70 32.08
C GLU A 559 2.25 7.76 33.62
N ILE A 560 2.76 6.73 34.31
CA ILE A 560 2.81 6.68 35.78
C ILE A 560 3.86 7.66 36.32
N ASN A 561 4.99 7.79 35.62
CA ASN A 561 6.09 8.65 36.02
C ASN A 561 6.64 9.41 34.79
N PRO A 562 5.93 10.44 34.29
CA PRO A 562 6.23 11.10 33.03
C PRO A 562 7.37 12.12 33.15
N ILE A 563 8.52 11.68 33.66
CA ILE A 563 9.72 12.49 33.78
C ILE A 563 10.28 12.71 32.37
N LYS A 564 10.65 13.95 32.06
CA LYS A 564 11.13 14.30 30.72
C LYS A 564 12.59 13.89 30.56
N GLY A 565 12.91 13.25 29.44
CA GLY A 565 14.29 12.90 29.11
C GLY A 565 14.44 11.74 28.15
N SER A 566 15.71 11.39 27.92
CA SER A 566 16.12 10.22 27.14
C SER A 566 16.48 9.07 28.08
N TYR A 567 15.90 7.91 27.83
CA TYR A 567 15.97 6.75 28.70
C TYR A 567 16.51 5.54 27.96
N TYR A 568 17.38 4.78 28.61
CA TYR A 568 18.01 3.60 28.05
C TYR A 568 17.72 2.38 28.92
N LEU A 569 17.57 1.24 28.26
CA LEU A 569 17.30 -0.05 28.88
C LEU A 569 17.83 -1.17 28.00
N ARG A 570 17.93 -2.37 28.56
CA ARG A 570 18.18 -3.59 27.79
C ARG A 570 16.90 -4.42 27.73
N THR A 571 16.76 -5.20 26.67
CA THR A 571 15.70 -6.21 26.54
C THR A 571 16.31 -7.56 26.19
N ASN A 572 15.58 -8.65 26.43
CA ASN A 572 15.90 -9.96 25.90
C ASN A 572 15.68 -10.01 24.38
N ALA A 573 16.19 -11.07 23.76
CA ALA A 573 16.05 -11.36 22.33
C ALA A 573 14.68 -11.92 21.94
N GLU A 574 13.97 -12.51 22.88
CA GLU A 574 12.65 -13.15 22.70
C GLU A 574 11.73 -12.73 23.85
N SER A 575 10.41 -12.84 23.64
CA SER A 575 9.44 -12.62 24.71
C SER A 575 9.64 -13.67 25.81
N LEU A 576 9.71 -13.32 27.11
CA LEU A 576 9.55 -11.98 27.68
C LEU A 576 10.77 -11.08 27.45
N TYR A 577 10.56 -9.92 26.82
CA TYR A 577 11.59 -8.95 26.47
C TYR A 577 12.10 -8.14 27.65
N CYS A 578 11.29 -7.85 28.68
CA CYS A 578 11.81 -7.18 29.87
C CYS A 578 12.92 -8.00 30.57
N ILE A 579 13.82 -7.28 31.24
CA ILE A 579 14.87 -7.86 32.07
C ILE A 579 14.59 -7.45 33.52
N GLU A 580 14.60 -8.42 34.43
CA GLU A 580 14.47 -8.20 35.88
C GLU A 580 15.72 -7.57 36.50
#